data_AF-W5SPQ6-F1
#
_entry.id   AF-W5SPQ6-F1
#
_cell.length_a   1.000
_cell.length_b   1.000
_cell.length_c   1.000
_cell.angle_alpha   90.00
_cell.angle_beta   90.00
_cell.angle_gamma   90.00
#
_symmetry.space_group_name_H-M   'P 1'
#
loop_
_entity.id
_entity.type
_entity.pdbx_description
1 polymer ?
#
loop_
_entity_poly.entity_id
_entity_poly.type
_entity_poly.pdbx_seq_one_letter_code
_entity_poly.pdbx_strand_id
1 'polypeptide(L)'
;MKTELETELKNTLKEEVLLVEKIYDMYLNIKKYLDEKDEIMFKETINKTNTYLNKFKDIEQKRNEIWREFTDHETFDSTYMAIEKLCSIYKKEIYSYLHRLRIGVVNIQNLNYLISSYVETSLDILDLIFKDAQESVGNITYKNPYGPRSGRLNETSVLINKKL
;
A
#
# COMPACT_ATOMS: atom_id res chain seq x y z
N MET A 1 4.86 -4.82 33.63
CA MET A 1 5.54 -4.13 32.51
C MET A 1 5.87 -5.04 31.34
N LYS A 2 6.86 -5.97 31.43
CA LYS A 2 7.27 -6.77 30.24
C LYS A 2 6.15 -7.66 29.66
N THR A 3 5.35 -8.29 30.52
CA THR A 3 4.18 -9.08 30.11
C THR A 3 3.05 -8.24 29.51
N GLU A 4 2.88 -6.99 29.97
CA GLU A 4 1.87 -6.06 29.43
C GLU A 4 2.28 -5.62 28.02
N LEU A 5 3.56 -5.24 27.83
CA LEU A 5 4.12 -4.90 26.52
C LEU A 5 4.07 -6.10 25.55
N GLU A 6 4.38 -7.31 26.01
CA GLU A 6 4.23 -8.53 25.20
C GLU A 6 2.77 -8.74 24.76
N THR A 7 1.81 -8.50 25.66
CA THR A 7 0.37 -8.61 25.37
C THR A 7 -0.07 -7.55 24.37
N GLU A 8 0.39 -6.31 24.53
CA GLU A 8 0.06 -5.21 23.64
C GLU A 8 0.65 -5.40 22.25
N LEU A 9 1.91 -5.84 22.16
CA LEU A 9 2.57 -6.20 20.92
C LEU A 9 1.77 -7.30 20.19
N LYS A 10 1.40 -8.38 20.90
CA LYS A 10 0.61 -9.48 20.34
C LYS A 10 -0.76 -8.98 19.83
N ASN A 11 -1.45 -8.13 20.59
CA ASN A 11 -2.75 -7.60 20.18
C ASN A 11 -2.64 -6.68 18.96
N THR A 12 -1.62 -5.82 18.93
CA THR A 12 -1.36 -4.90 17.82
C THR A 12 -1.03 -5.67 16.54
N LEU A 13 -0.15 -6.68 16.63
CA LEU A 13 0.17 -7.57 15.51
C LEU A 13 -1.07 -8.32 15.00
N LYS A 14 -1.94 -8.79 15.91
CA LYS A 14 -3.20 -9.44 15.52
C LYS A 14 -4.11 -8.48 14.73
N GLU A 15 -4.25 -7.24 15.17
CA GLU A 15 -5.03 -6.22 14.45
C GLU A 15 -4.43 -5.94 13.07
N GLU A 16 -3.10 -5.80 13.02
CA GLU A 16 -2.36 -5.54 11.80
C GLU A 16 -2.55 -6.66 10.77
N VAL A 17 -2.49 -7.94 11.19
CA VAL A 17 -2.75 -9.11 10.32
C VAL A 17 -4.15 -9.06 9.72
N LEU A 18 -5.16 -8.83 10.55
CA LEU A 18 -6.54 -8.75 10.09
C LEU A 18 -6.75 -7.62 9.08
N LEU A 19 -6.01 -6.52 9.23
CA LEU A 19 -6.07 -5.40 8.32
C LEU A 19 -5.37 -5.70 6.99
N VAL A 20 -4.20 -6.35 7.02
CA VAL A 20 -3.50 -6.81 5.82
C VAL A 20 -4.37 -7.77 5.00
N GLU A 21 -5.06 -8.71 5.65
CA GLU A 21 -5.97 -9.64 4.97
C GLU A 21 -7.11 -8.89 4.28
N LYS A 22 -7.70 -7.89 4.95
CA LYS A 22 -8.72 -7.02 4.33
C LYS A 22 -8.18 -6.22 3.16
N ILE A 23 -6.97 -5.67 3.26
CA ILE A 23 -6.33 -4.92 2.18
C ILE A 23 -6.11 -5.85 0.99
N TYR A 24 -5.62 -7.07 1.22
CA TYR A 24 -5.43 -8.06 0.16
C TYR A 24 -6.74 -8.38 -0.57
N ASP A 25 -7.84 -8.61 0.15
CA ASP A 25 -9.16 -8.81 -0.45
C ASP A 25 -9.61 -7.60 -1.28
N MET A 26 -9.34 -6.39 -0.81
CA MET A 26 -9.64 -5.18 -1.59
C MET A 26 -8.82 -5.11 -2.88
N TYR A 27 -7.54 -5.47 -2.85
CA TYR A 27 -6.72 -5.54 -4.06
C TYR A 27 -7.21 -6.59 -5.05
N LEU A 28 -7.73 -7.74 -4.58
CA LEU A 28 -8.37 -8.73 -5.45
C LEU A 28 -9.63 -8.15 -6.11
N ASN A 29 -10.44 -7.40 -5.35
CA ASN A 29 -11.62 -6.74 -5.87
C ASN A 29 -11.26 -5.62 -6.87
N ILE A 30 -10.20 -4.84 -6.62
CA ILE A 30 -9.68 -3.84 -7.57
C ILE A 30 -9.35 -4.52 -8.90
N LYS A 31 -8.61 -5.64 -8.86
CA LYS A 31 -8.29 -6.40 -10.07
C LYS A 31 -9.56 -6.89 -10.77
N LYS A 32 -10.50 -7.47 -10.02
CA LYS A 32 -11.77 -7.97 -10.57
C LYS A 32 -12.56 -6.86 -11.27
N TYR A 33 -12.78 -5.73 -10.62
CA TYR A 33 -13.56 -4.63 -11.19
C TYR A 33 -12.84 -3.96 -12.37
N LEU A 34 -11.50 -4.00 -12.38
CA LEU A 34 -10.72 -3.60 -13.53
C LEU A 34 -10.95 -4.54 -14.73
N ASP A 35 -10.91 -5.86 -14.51
CA ASP A 35 -11.20 -6.87 -15.54
C ASP A 35 -12.65 -6.74 -16.08
N GLU A 36 -13.61 -6.45 -15.19
CA GLU A 36 -15.04 -6.28 -15.51
C GLU A 36 -15.37 -4.92 -16.13
N LYS A 37 -14.41 -3.98 -16.14
CA LYS A 37 -14.59 -2.57 -16.55
C LYS A 37 -15.73 -1.87 -15.75
N ASP A 38 -15.92 -2.26 -14.48
CA ASP A 38 -16.89 -1.64 -13.56
C ASP A 38 -16.25 -0.46 -12.83
N GLU A 39 -16.41 0.72 -13.42
CA GLU A 39 -15.78 1.96 -12.96
C GLU A 39 -16.25 2.42 -11.58
N ILE A 40 -17.55 2.27 -11.29
CA ILE A 40 -18.15 2.73 -10.03
C ILE A 40 -17.59 1.89 -8.89
N MET A 41 -17.67 0.57 -9.02
CA MET A 41 -17.15 -0.35 -8.00
C MET A 41 -15.63 -0.25 -7.86
N PHE A 42 -14.92 -0.02 -8.97
CA PHE A 42 -13.47 0.22 -8.95
C PHE A 42 -13.11 1.47 -8.12
N LYS A 43 -13.73 2.63 -8.42
CA LYS A 43 -13.49 3.89 -7.68
C LYS A 43 -13.84 3.76 -6.20
N GLU A 44 -14.97 3.14 -5.87
CA GLU A 44 -15.36 2.90 -4.47
C GLU A 44 -14.36 1.99 -3.74
N THR A 45 -13.90 0.92 -4.38
CA THR A 45 -12.98 -0.03 -3.78
C THR A 45 -11.61 0.60 -3.54
N ILE A 46 -11.11 1.42 -4.48
CA ILE A 46 -9.88 2.20 -4.29
C ILE A 46 -9.98 3.12 -3.07
N ASN A 47 -11.09 3.86 -2.92
CA ASN A 47 -11.30 4.76 -1.78
C ASN A 47 -11.31 4.01 -0.43
N LYS A 48 -12.00 2.86 -0.38
CA LYS A 48 -12.02 1.98 0.81
C LYS A 48 -10.62 1.41 1.10
N THR A 49 -9.89 1.00 0.06
CA THR A 49 -8.50 0.50 0.18
C THR A 49 -7.58 1.55 0.77
N ASN A 50 -7.65 2.79 0.29
CA ASN A 50 -6.85 3.90 0.81
C ASN A 50 -7.12 4.17 2.29
N THR A 51 -8.38 4.05 2.73
CA THR A 51 -8.74 4.16 4.14
C THR A 51 -8.07 3.07 4.98
N TYR A 52 -8.08 1.83 4.50
CA TYR A 52 -7.41 0.72 5.20
C TYR A 52 -5.89 0.84 5.18
N LEU A 53 -5.29 1.31 4.10
CA LEU A 53 -3.85 1.55 4.01
C LEU A 53 -3.40 2.63 5.00
N ASN A 54 -4.18 3.69 5.17
CA ASN A 54 -3.87 4.72 6.18
C ASN A 54 -3.98 4.13 7.59
N LYS A 55 -5.06 3.39 7.89
CA LYS A 55 -5.19 2.70 9.18
C LYS A 55 -4.03 1.71 9.43
N PHE A 56 -3.53 1.05 8.38
CA PHE A 56 -2.40 0.14 8.48
C PHE A 56 -1.12 0.88 8.89
N LYS A 57 -0.85 2.05 8.30
CA LYS A 57 0.29 2.90 8.69
C LYS A 57 0.21 3.34 10.16
N ASP A 58 -0.98 3.70 10.64
CA ASP A 58 -1.17 4.11 12.03
C ASP A 58 -0.86 2.96 13.01
N ILE A 59 -1.35 1.75 12.69
CA ILE A 59 -1.07 0.54 13.49
C ILE A 59 0.41 0.14 13.41
N GLU A 60 1.02 0.25 12.23
CA GLU A 60 2.44 -0.02 12.03
C GLU A 60 3.30 0.90 12.89
N GLN A 61 2.97 2.19 12.92
CA GLN A 61 3.64 3.16 13.78
C GLN A 61 3.49 2.78 15.25
N LYS A 62 2.26 2.47 15.69
CA LYS A 62 2.01 2.01 17.06
C LYS A 62 2.83 0.76 17.42
N ARG A 63 2.89 -0.23 16.52
CA ARG A 63 3.71 -1.43 16.69
C ARG A 63 5.19 -1.07 16.87
N ASN A 64 5.70 -0.13 16.07
CA ASN A 64 7.10 0.28 16.13
C ASN A 64 7.44 0.98 17.47
N GLU A 65 6.50 1.75 18.02
CA GLU A 65 6.63 2.36 19.36
C GLU A 65 6.66 1.28 20.45
N ILE A 66 5.68 0.39 20.47
CA ILE A 66 5.63 -0.76 21.41
C ILE A 66 6.89 -1.61 21.30
N TRP A 67 7.37 -1.87 20.07
CA TRP A 67 8.55 -2.69 19.85
C TRP A 67 9.80 -2.07 20.47
N ARG A 68 9.99 -0.76 20.31
CA ARG A 68 11.14 -0.04 20.92
C ARG A 68 11.13 -0.13 22.44
N GLU A 69 9.95 0.02 23.05
CA GLU A 69 9.78 -0.12 24.50
C GLU A 69 9.97 -1.57 24.95
N PHE A 70 9.43 -2.53 24.19
CA PHE A 70 9.54 -3.96 24.49
C PHE A 70 10.99 -4.45 24.45
N THR A 71 11.80 -3.89 23.57
CA THR A 71 13.23 -4.19 23.46
C THR A 71 14.11 -3.35 24.37
N ASP A 72 13.56 -2.48 25.22
CA ASP A 72 14.32 -1.54 26.05
C ASP A 72 15.34 -0.71 25.21
N HIS A 73 14.98 -0.38 23.95
CA HIS A 73 15.85 0.23 22.93
C HIS A 73 17.11 -0.55 22.55
N GLU A 74 17.25 -1.81 22.99
CA GLU A 74 18.36 -2.68 22.58
C GLU A 74 18.25 -3.08 21.11
N THR A 75 19.39 -3.19 20.44
CA THR A 75 19.49 -3.72 19.09
C THR A 75 19.69 -5.24 19.13
N PHE A 76 18.87 -5.97 18.39
CA PHE A 76 18.99 -7.42 18.21
C PHE A 76 19.36 -7.74 16.76
N ASP A 77 20.16 -8.79 16.54
CA ASP A 77 20.56 -9.23 15.18
C ASP A 77 19.34 -9.63 14.32
N SER A 78 18.24 -10.02 14.95
CA SER A 78 16.97 -10.25 14.28
C SER A 78 15.77 -10.07 15.21
N THR A 79 14.60 -9.80 14.63
CA THR A 79 13.31 -9.83 15.32
C THR A 79 13.07 -11.18 16.01
N TYR A 80 13.51 -12.29 15.39
CA TYR A 80 13.41 -13.63 15.96
C TYR A 80 14.23 -13.79 17.25
N MET A 81 15.46 -13.30 17.24
CA MET A 81 16.32 -13.32 18.44
C MET A 81 15.74 -12.51 19.59
N ALA A 82 15.16 -11.34 19.29
CA ALA A 82 14.48 -10.52 20.29
C ALA A 82 13.28 -11.27 20.90
N ILE A 83 12.45 -11.90 20.07
CA ILE A 83 11.29 -12.67 20.53
C ILE A 83 11.73 -13.88 21.36
N GLU A 84 12.77 -14.61 20.94
CA GLU A 84 13.26 -15.75 21.72
C GLU A 84 13.69 -15.36 23.13
N LYS A 85 14.39 -14.23 23.26
CA LYS A 85 14.94 -13.74 24.51
C LYS A 85 13.91 -13.04 25.40
N LEU A 86 12.99 -12.28 24.81
CA LEU A 86 12.13 -11.34 25.54
C LEU A 86 10.71 -11.87 25.75
N CYS A 87 10.19 -12.72 24.86
CA CYS A 87 8.82 -13.24 24.97
C CYS A 87 8.78 -14.50 25.82
N SER A 88 7.81 -14.56 26.73
CA SER A 88 7.63 -15.67 27.66
C SER A 88 6.28 -16.38 27.54
N ILE A 89 5.26 -15.71 27.00
CA ILE A 89 3.86 -16.21 27.01
C ILE A 89 3.36 -16.43 25.58
N TYR A 90 3.46 -15.41 24.73
CA TYR A 90 2.82 -15.33 23.41
C TYR A 90 3.80 -15.49 22.25
N LYS A 91 4.96 -16.08 22.51
CA LYS A 91 6.03 -16.29 21.53
C LYS A 91 5.52 -16.91 20.22
N LYS A 92 4.72 -17.97 20.29
CA LYS A 92 4.21 -18.68 19.11
C LYS A 92 3.23 -17.83 18.30
N GLU A 93 2.35 -17.09 18.98
CA GLU A 93 1.37 -16.22 18.36
C GLU A 93 2.05 -15.02 17.70
N ILE A 94 2.99 -14.37 18.38
CA ILE A 94 3.76 -13.25 17.83
C ILE A 94 4.50 -13.69 16.56
N TYR A 95 5.15 -14.87 16.57
CA TYR A 95 5.76 -15.41 15.35
C TYR A 95 4.77 -15.66 14.23
N SER A 96 3.64 -16.29 14.54
CA SER A 96 2.59 -16.57 13.56
C SER A 96 2.09 -15.27 12.92
N TYR A 97 1.87 -14.22 13.72
CA TYR A 97 1.42 -12.93 13.21
C TYR A 97 2.48 -12.23 12.35
N LEU A 98 3.74 -12.17 12.80
CA LEU A 98 4.82 -11.58 11.99
C LEU A 98 5.01 -12.31 10.66
N HIS A 99 4.92 -13.64 10.66
CA HIS A 99 5.01 -14.43 9.44
C HIS A 99 3.83 -14.15 8.49
N ARG A 100 2.60 -14.12 9.01
CA ARG A 100 1.39 -13.78 8.22
C ARG A 100 1.45 -12.36 7.67
N LEU A 101 1.91 -11.39 8.46
CA LEU A 101 2.13 -10.01 8.01
C LEU A 101 3.08 -9.97 6.82
N ARG A 102 4.24 -10.63 6.94
CA ARG A 102 5.25 -10.68 5.88
C ARG A 102 4.67 -11.25 4.59
N ILE A 103 3.97 -12.38 4.67
CA ILE A 103 3.32 -12.99 3.50
C ILE A 103 2.28 -12.05 2.90
N GLY A 104 1.40 -11.49 3.73
CA GLY A 104 0.32 -10.63 3.27
C GLY A 104 0.82 -9.36 2.57
N VAL A 105 1.86 -8.70 3.13
CA VAL A 105 2.49 -7.54 2.51
C VAL A 105 3.10 -7.90 1.15
N VAL A 106 3.84 -9.01 1.06
CA VAL A 106 4.43 -9.47 -0.22
C VAL A 106 3.33 -9.76 -1.25
N ASN A 107 2.24 -10.41 -0.84
CA ASN A 107 1.12 -10.71 -1.73
C ASN A 107 0.43 -9.43 -2.25
N ILE A 108 0.21 -8.44 -1.39
CA ILE A 108 -0.34 -7.13 -1.79
C ILE A 108 0.61 -6.43 -2.77
N GLN A 109 1.92 -6.42 -2.50
CA GLN A 109 2.92 -5.81 -3.39
C GLN A 109 2.91 -6.46 -4.77
N ASN A 110 2.89 -7.80 -4.83
CA ASN A 110 2.83 -8.55 -6.08
C ASN A 110 1.53 -8.26 -6.85
N LEU A 111 0.39 -8.23 -6.15
CA LEU A 111 -0.90 -7.95 -6.79
C LEU A 111 -0.98 -6.50 -7.29
N ASN A 112 -0.46 -5.54 -6.53
CA ASN A 112 -0.35 -4.16 -6.96
C ASN A 112 0.52 -4.03 -8.22
N TYR A 113 1.68 -4.70 -8.25
CA TYR A 113 2.55 -4.72 -9.43
C TYR A 113 1.83 -5.27 -10.68
N LEU A 114 1.09 -6.37 -10.52
CA LEU A 114 0.29 -6.96 -11.60
C LEU A 114 -0.79 -5.99 -12.11
N ILE A 115 -1.51 -5.34 -11.21
CA ILE A 115 -2.54 -4.35 -11.57
C ILE A 115 -1.90 -3.15 -12.30
N SER A 116 -0.80 -2.61 -11.78
CA SER A 116 -0.10 -1.49 -12.42
C SER A 116 0.39 -1.86 -13.82
N SER A 117 0.98 -3.04 -14.00
CA SER A 117 1.41 -3.51 -15.32
C SER A 117 0.24 -3.71 -16.28
N TYR A 118 -0.92 -4.17 -15.80
CA TYR A 118 -2.13 -4.28 -16.61
C TYR A 118 -2.61 -2.90 -17.07
N VAL A 119 -2.71 -1.93 -16.16
CA VAL A 119 -3.13 -0.55 -16.49
C VAL A 119 -2.17 0.10 -17.49
N GLU A 120 -0.86 -0.11 -17.35
CA GLU A 120 0.15 0.43 -18.28
C GLU A 120 0.05 -0.16 -19.69
N THR A 121 -0.45 -1.39 -19.82
CA THR A 121 -0.53 -2.11 -21.09
C THR A 121 -1.90 -2.02 -21.77
N SER A 122 -2.95 -1.59 -21.05
CA SER A 122 -4.32 -1.52 -21.56
C SER A 122 -4.69 -0.09 -21.99
N LEU A 123 -4.49 0.21 -23.29
CA LEU A 123 -4.98 1.42 -23.97
C LEU A 123 -6.49 1.67 -23.73
N ASP A 124 -7.29 0.61 -23.56
CA ASP A 124 -8.73 0.66 -23.29
C ASP A 124 -9.11 1.33 -21.95
N ILE A 125 -8.28 1.22 -20.91
CA ILE A 125 -8.54 1.87 -19.60
C ILE A 125 -8.12 3.34 -19.64
N LEU A 126 -7.04 3.64 -20.38
CA LEU A 126 -6.70 5.02 -20.71
C LEU A 126 -7.85 5.68 -21.48
N ASP A 127 -8.49 5.00 -22.43
CA ASP A 127 -9.66 5.53 -23.15
C ASP A 127 -10.89 5.78 -22.25
N LEU A 128 -11.10 4.96 -21.21
CA LEU A 128 -12.15 5.21 -20.20
C LEU A 128 -11.85 6.47 -19.36
N ILE A 129 -10.61 6.63 -18.91
CA ILE A 129 -10.15 7.81 -18.16
C ILE A 129 -10.14 9.06 -19.05
N PHE A 130 -9.81 8.92 -20.34
CA PHE A 130 -9.76 10.03 -21.31
C PHE A 130 -11.14 10.44 -21.85
N LYS A 131 -12.13 9.53 -21.91
CA LYS A 131 -13.52 9.90 -22.26
C LYS A 131 -14.14 10.84 -21.23
N ASP A 132 -13.96 10.56 -19.95
CA ASP A 132 -14.37 11.45 -18.85
C ASP A 132 -13.62 12.80 -18.87
N ALA A 133 -12.35 12.79 -19.29
CA ALA A 133 -11.56 14.00 -19.43
C ALA A 133 -11.98 14.84 -20.66
N GLN A 134 -12.40 14.25 -21.78
CA GLN A 134 -12.80 15.01 -22.97
C GLN A 134 -14.18 15.69 -22.83
N GLU A 135 -15.08 15.19 -21.98
CA GLU A 135 -16.33 15.90 -21.69
C GLU A 135 -16.16 17.06 -20.70
N SER A 136 -15.07 17.12 -19.92
CA SER A 136 -14.83 18.21 -18.96
C SER A 136 -13.71 19.19 -19.35
N VAL A 137 -12.81 18.84 -20.28
CA VAL A 137 -11.70 19.71 -20.73
C VAL A 137 -12.11 20.59 -21.92
N GLY A 138 -13.33 21.13 -21.89
CA GLY A 138 -13.64 22.39 -22.56
C GLY A 138 -13.04 23.59 -21.80
N ASN A 139 -12.70 23.44 -20.52
CA ASN A 139 -12.18 24.51 -19.68
C ASN A 139 -11.26 23.91 -18.61
N ILE A 140 -9.96 24.17 -18.71
CA ILE A 140 -8.99 24.42 -17.61
C ILE A 140 -7.60 24.02 -18.12
N THR A 141 -6.88 25.01 -18.66
CA THR A 141 -5.44 24.95 -18.86
C THR A 141 -4.73 24.95 -17.50
N TYR A 142 -4.05 23.86 -17.15
CA TYR A 142 -3.18 23.82 -15.97
C TYR A 142 -1.79 24.39 -16.29
N LYS A 143 -1.39 25.46 -15.56
CA LYS A 143 -0.01 25.95 -15.52
C LYS A 143 0.75 25.22 -14.40
N ASN A 144 1.84 24.55 -14.76
CA ASN A 144 2.72 23.83 -13.84
C ASN A 144 3.38 24.78 -12.80
N PRO A 145 3.19 24.57 -11.47
CA PRO A 145 3.78 25.39 -10.42
C PRO A 145 5.21 24.98 -10.01
N TYR A 146 5.78 23.90 -10.57
CA TYR A 146 7.13 23.41 -10.23
C TYR A 146 8.13 23.43 -11.40
N GLY A 147 7.81 24.14 -12.48
CA GLY A 147 8.77 24.37 -13.57
C GLY A 147 9.84 25.41 -13.21
N PRO A 148 11.08 25.28 -13.70
CA PRO A 148 12.14 26.26 -13.44
C PRO A 148 11.74 27.66 -13.93
N ARG A 149 11.98 28.67 -13.08
CA ARG A 149 11.64 30.10 -13.30
C ARG A 149 12.50 30.82 -14.34
N SER A 150 13.32 30.13 -15.12
CA SER A 150 14.20 30.74 -16.13
C SER A 150 14.04 30.02 -17.46
N GLY A 151 13.52 30.75 -18.43
CA GLY A 151 13.14 30.23 -19.74
C GLY A 151 14.32 29.78 -20.59
N ARG A 152 14.08 28.70 -21.34
CA ARG A 152 14.27 28.62 -22.79
C ARG A 152 13.21 27.67 -23.34
N LEU A 153 12.30 28.24 -24.14
CA LEU A 153 11.33 27.52 -24.96
C LEU A 153 12.10 26.91 -26.13
N ASN A 154 12.49 25.65 -26.01
CA ASN A 154 12.66 24.67 -27.09
C ASN A 154 13.54 23.52 -26.59
N GLU A 155 13.22 22.32 -27.08
CA GLU A 155 13.94 21.05 -26.88
C GLU A 155 13.66 20.44 -25.49
N THR A 156 12.91 19.36 -25.30
CA THR A 156 12.65 18.23 -26.20
C THR A 156 11.38 17.55 -25.70
N SER A 157 10.24 17.86 -26.34
CA SER A 157 9.04 17.04 -26.26
C SER A 157 9.32 15.77 -27.06
N VAL A 158 9.99 14.79 -26.46
CA VAL A 158 10.24 13.49 -27.12
C VAL A 158 8.94 12.70 -27.13
N LEU A 159 8.21 12.93 -28.22
CA LEU A 159 7.42 11.97 -28.99
C LEU A 159 7.58 10.51 -28.54
N ILE A 160 6.63 9.99 -27.77
CA ILE A 160 6.28 8.56 -27.82
C ILE A 160 5.15 8.44 -28.83
N ASN A 161 5.53 8.38 -30.10
CA ASN A 161 4.68 7.85 -31.15
C ASN A 161 5.55 7.46 -32.35
N LYS A 162 5.89 6.17 -32.45
CA LYS A 162 6.07 5.51 -33.75
C LYS A 162 5.91 3.99 -33.60
N LYS A 163 4.80 3.54 -34.18
CA LYS A 163 4.40 2.19 -34.60
C LYS A 163 5.57 1.29 -35.02
N LEU A 164 5.45 0.00 -34.70
CA LEU A 164 5.86 -1.10 -35.57
C LEU A 164 4.77 -1.34 -36.62
#